data_AF-A0A9Q0C9J4-F1
#
_entry.id   AF-A0A9Q0C9J4-F1
#
_cell.length_a   1.000
_cell.length_b   1.000
_cell.length_c   1.000
_cell.angle_alpha   90.00
_cell.angle_beta   90.00
_cell.angle_gamma   90.00
#
_symmetry.space_group_name_H-M   'P 1'
#
loop_
_entity.id
_entity.type
_entity.pdbx_description
1 polymer ?
#
loop_
_entity_poly.entity_id
_entity_poly.type
_entity_poly.pdbx_seq_one_letter_code
_entity_poly.pdbx_strand_id
1 'polypeptide(L)'
;MVELAKLFIRDGFSVTIVIIDKSEKTGSELFSRISSANPSIYFHILPPVPIPSDAPMIDIMLTAPRLQNPNLLSYLVTLSSLRAIILDFFCTDVLDVANELRIPSYIFYTSSAYGLSIGLYFPFFHSTTTASLKDMEEIPLQFPGASSIVALDMPEPMLDRD
;
A
#
# COMPACT_ATOMS: atom_id res chain seq x y z
N MET A 1 0.08 7.31 6.60
CA MET A 1 -1.19 6.99 7.28
C MET A 1 -1.43 7.83 8.54
N VAL A 2 -0.51 7.91 9.52
CA VAL A 2 -0.72 8.69 10.76
C VAL A 2 -1.06 10.17 10.50
N GLU A 3 -0.29 10.87 9.65
CA GLU A 3 -0.57 12.28 9.34
C GLU A 3 -1.92 12.47 8.64
N LEU A 4 -2.31 11.53 7.77
CA LEU A 4 -3.62 11.56 7.13
C LEU A 4 -4.75 11.34 8.16
N ALA A 5 -4.56 10.41 9.11
CA ALA A 5 -5.51 10.15 10.19
C ALA A 5 -5.75 11.40 11.04
N LYS A 6 -4.71 12.19 11.34
CA LYS A 6 -4.85 13.47 12.07
C LYS A 6 -5.76 14.47 11.34
N LEU A 7 -5.72 14.50 10.00
CA LEU A 7 -6.60 15.38 9.21
C LEU A 7 -8.06 14.95 9.35
N PHE A 8 -8.36 13.65 9.25
CA PHE A 8 -9.71 13.14 9.44
C PHE A 8 -10.23 13.38 10.87
N ILE A 9 -9.37 13.23 11.89
CA ILE A 9 -9.74 13.52 13.27
C ILE A 9 -10.12 14.99 13.46
N ARG A 10 -9.37 15.92 12.85
CA ARG A 10 -9.69 17.35 12.88
C ARG A 10 -11.07 17.63 12.28
N ASP A 11 -11.47 16.84 11.28
CA ASP A 11 -12.75 16.97 10.61
C ASP A 11 -13.88 16.17 11.31
N GLY A 12 -13.63 15.64 12.51
CA GLY A 12 -14.63 15.01 13.37
C GLY A 12 -14.82 13.50 13.18
N PHE A 13 -13.94 12.84 12.43
CA PHE A 13 -13.98 11.39 12.25
C PHE A 13 -13.21 10.66 13.35
N SER A 14 -13.74 9.50 13.76
CA SER A 14 -12.95 8.50 14.48
C SER A 14 -12.12 7.71 13.48
N VAL A 15 -10.83 7.51 13.78
CA VAL A 15 -9.90 6.82 12.87
C VAL A 15 -9.22 5.67 13.60
N THR A 16 -9.28 4.50 12.98
CA THR A 16 -8.47 3.34 13.36
C THR A 16 -7.45 3.06 12.26
N ILE A 17 -6.16 2.97 12.63
CA ILE A 17 -5.11 2.45 11.77
C ILE A 17 -4.99 0.95 12.04
N VAL A 18 -5.33 0.15 11.03
CA VAL A 18 -5.12 -1.30 11.06
C VAL A 18 -3.69 -1.61 10.62
N ILE A 19 -3.00 -2.44 11.39
CA ILE A 19 -1.58 -2.75 11.20
C ILE A 19 -1.42 -4.22 10.86
N ILE A 20 -0.67 -4.47 9.79
CA ILE A 20 -0.14 -5.78 9.44
C ILE A 20 1.27 -5.85 10.02
N ASP A 21 1.43 -6.54 11.15
CA ASP A 21 2.73 -6.69 11.79
C ASP A 21 3.57 -7.73 11.04
N LYS A 22 4.82 -7.36 10.74
CA LYS A 22 5.81 -8.19 10.05
C LYS A 22 6.90 -8.72 10.98
N SER A 23 7.00 -8.24 12.24
CA SER A 23 8.10 -8.61 13.14
C SER A 23 7.69 -8.70 14.61
N GLU A 24 8.09 -9.77 15.29
CA GLU A 24 7.75 -9.95 16.72
C GLU A 24 8.49 -9.00 17.69
N LYS A 25 9.51 -8.24 17.27
CA LYS A 25 10.38 -7.48 18.23
C LYS A 25 10.60 -5.99 17.92
N THR A 26 11.07 -5.61 16.74
CA THR A 26 11.43 -4.20 16.44
C THR A 26 10.21 -3.33 16.12
N GLY A 27 9.16 -3.92 15.55
CA GLY A 27 7.89 -3.23 15.30
C GLY A 27 7.19 -2.73 16.57
N SER A 28 7.34 -3.46 17.69
CA SER A 28 6.64 -3.19 18.95
C SER A 28 7.05 -1.87 19.62
N GLU A 29 8.33 -1.52 19.65
CA GLU A 29 8.80 -0.27 20.27
C GLU A 29 8.43 0.97 19.45
N LEU A 30 8.63 0.91 18.12
CA LEU A 30 8.23 1.99 17.22
C LEU A 30 6.71 2.19 17.27
N PHE A 31 5.95 1.11 17.26
CA PHE A 31 4.50 1.15 17.40
C PHE A 31 4.08 1.80 18.73
N SER A 32 4.68 1.39 19.85
CA SER A 32 4.39 1.94 21.17
C SER A 32 4.65 3.44 21.23
N ARG A 33 5.75 3.91 20.61
CA ARG A 33 6.08 5.33 20.50
C ARG A 33 5.06 6.09 19.64
N ILE A 34 4.70 5.55 18.48
CA ILE A 34 3.72 6.17 17.58
C ILE A 34 2.35 6.24 18.24
N SER A 35 1.89 5.16 18.87
CA SER A 35 0.62 5.10 19.58
C SER A 35 0.58 6.11 20.73
N SER A 36 1.65 6.16 21.55
CA SER A 36 1.76 7.12 22.67
C SER A 36 1.78 8.58 22.20
N ALA A 37 2.40 8.86 21.05
CA ALA A 37 2.44 10.19 20.47
C ALA A 37 1.13 10.62 19.79
N ASN A 38 0.19 9.69 19.56
CA ASN A 38 -1.05 9.94 18.83
C ASN A 38 -2.27 9.36 19.57
N PRO A 39 -2.60 9.83 20.79
CA PRO A 39 -3.63 9.25 21.64
C PRO A 39 -5.05 9.34 21.08
N SER A 40 -5.29 10.20 20.09
CA SER A 40 -6.59 10.33 19.41
C SER A 40 -6.79 9.35 18.24
N ILE A 41 -5.75 8.58 17.88
CA ILE A 41 -5.82 7.56 16.83
C ILE A 41 -5.94 6.19 17.50
N TYR A 42 -6.93 5.40 17.09
CA TYR A 42 -7.00 4.00 17.48
C TYR A 42 -6.05 3.17 16.62
N PHE A 43 -5.39 2.20 17.22
CA PHE A 43 -4.53 1.28 16.49
C PHE A 43 -5.00 -0.15 16.73
N HIS A 44 -5.13 -0.91 15.65
CA HIS A 44 -5.53 -2.32 15.71
C HIS A 44 -4.51 -3.18 14.97
N ILE A 45 -3.81 -4.04 15.71
CA ILE A 45 -2.85 -4.98 15.12
C ILE A 45 -3.61 -6.26 14.78
N LEU A 46 -3.53 -6.69 13.52
CA LEU A 46 -4.12 -7.95 13.09
C LEU A 46 -3.34 -9.14 13.69
N PRO A 47 -4.01 -10.28 13.95
CA PRO A 47 -3.34 -11.50 14.38
C PRO A 47 -2.19 -11.88 13.43
N PRO A 48 -1.06 -12.40 13.93
CA PRO A 48 0.08 -12.74 13.09
C PRO A 48 -0.28 -13.84 12.09
N VAL A 49 0.22 -13.71 10.87
CA VAL A 49 0.14 -14.73 9.81
C VAL A 49 1.56 -15.04 9.35
N PRO A 50 1.91 -16.30 9.05
CA PRO A 50 3.20 -16.63 8.48
C PRO A 50 3.41 -15.86 7.17
N ILE A 51 4.39 -14.96 7.18
CA ILE A 51 4.83 -14.20 6.00
C ILE A 51 6.20 -14.76 5.62
N PRO A 52 6.42 -15.18 4.36
CA PRO A 52 7.74 -15.63 3.89
C PRO A 52 8.78 -14.54 4.15
N SER A 53 9.79 -14.84 4.97
CA SER A 53 10.82 -13.87 5.36
C SER A 53 12.02 -13.86 4.42
N ASP A 54 12.08 -14.81 3.50
CA ASP A 54 13.11 -15.03 2.50
C ASP A 54 12.80 -14.35 1.15
N ALA A 55 11.59 -13.83 0.98
CA ALA A 55 11.18 -13.12 -0.24
C ALA A 55 11.69 -11.66 -0.26
N PRO A 56 11.87 -11.06 -1.47
CA PRO A 56 12.11 -9.63 -1.61
C PRO A 56 11.11 -8.78 -0.84
N MET A 57 11.57 -7.66 -0.25
CA MET A 57 10.73 -6.81 0.59
C MET A 57 9.46 -6.35 -0.14
N ILE A 58 9.56 -6.05 -1.44
CA ILE A 58 8.41 -5.63 -2.27
C ILE A 58 7.34 -6.73 -2.35
N ASP A 59 7.74 -7.99 -2.54
CA ASP A 59 6.84 -9.14 -2.59
C ASP A 59 6.16 -9.35 -1.24
N ILE A 60 6.90 -9.14 -0.15
CA ILE A 60 6.34 -9.15 1.20
C ILE A 60 5.32 -8.01 1.38
N MET A 61 5.59 -6.79 0.87
CA MET A 61 4.64 -5.67 0.94
C MET A 61 3.35 -5.96 0.18
N LEU A 62 3.42 -6.64 -0.96
CA LEU A 62 2.26 -6.99 -1.78
C LEU A 62 1.51 -8.23 -1.24
N THR A 63 2.23 -9.23 -0.76
CA THR A 63 1.63 -10.52 -0.35
C THR A 63 1.04 -10.47 1.06
N ALA A 64 1.64 -9.72 1.99
CA ALA A 64 1.18 -9.67 3.38
C ALA A 64 -0.26 -9.12 3.54
N PRO A 65 -0.68 -8.05 2.84
CA PRO A 65 -2.08 -7.61 2.81
C PRO A 65 -3.05 -8.71 2.39
N ARG A 66 -2.75 -9.39 1.28
CA ARG A 66 -3.56 -10.50 0.78
C ARG A 66 -3.72 -11.63 1.79
N LEU A 67 -2.61 -12.04 2.42
CA LEU A 67 -2.63 -13.07 3.47
C LEU A 67 -3.44 -12.63 4.70
N GLN A 68 -3.55 -11.32 4.94
CA GLN A 68 -4.33 -10.79 6.05
C GLN A 68 -5.80 -10.53 5.75
N ASN A 69 -6.25 -10.64 4.50
CA ASN A 69 -7.64 -10.39 4.15
C ASN A 69 -8.66 -11.16 5.03
N PRO A 70 -8.46 -12.43 5.42
CA PRO A 70 -9.40 -13.14 6.30
C PRO A 70 -9.49 -12.52 7.71
N ASN A 71 -8.35 -12.13 8.29
CA ASN A 71 -8.31 -11.49 9.60
C ASN A 71 -8.87 -10.07 9.54
N LEU A 72 -8.56 -9.34 8.48
CA LEU A 72 -9.11 -8.01 8.24
C LEU A 72 -10.63 -8.09 8.09
N LEU A 73 -11.16 -8.98 7.26
CA LEU A 73 -12.60 -9.21 7.11
C LEU A 73 -13.25 -9.49 8.47
N SER A 74 -12.68 -10.42 9.24
CA SER A 74 -13.16 -10.79 10.57
C SER A 74 -13.19 -9.60 11.53
N TYR A 75 -12.22 -8.67 11.43
CA TYR A 75 -12.21 -7.44 12.21
C TYR A 75 -13.27 -6.45 11.72
N LEU A 76 -13.34 -6.18 10.41
CA LEU A 76 -14.23 -5.18 9.83
C LEU A 76 -15.71 -5.49 10.11
N VAL A 77 -16.12 -6.76 10.12
CA VAL A 77 -17.51 -7.14 10.45
C VAL A 77 -17.90 -6.87 11.90
N THR A 78 -16.93 -6.66 12.80
CA THR A 78 -17.20 -6.26 14.19
C THR A 78 -17.49 -4.76 14.34
N LEU A 79 -17.18 -3.97 13.32
CA LEU A 79 -17.30 -2.52 13.36
C LEU A 79 -18.72 -2.09 12.94
N SER A 80 -19.44 -1.45 13.84
CA SER A 80 -20.84 -1.04 13.62
C SER A 80 -21.02 0.30 12.89
N SER A 81 -19.95 1.07 12.64
CA SER A 81 -20.05 2.44 12.11
C SER A 81 -18.91 2.81 11.16
N LEU A 82 -18.38 1.83 10.42
CA LEU A 82 -17.33 2.06 9.44
C LEU A 82 -17.88 2.81 8.21
N ARG A 83 -17.26 3.95 7.87
CA ARG A 83 -17.70 4.83 6.77
C ARG A 83 -16.90 4.67 5.49
N ALA A 84 -15.60 4.42 5.60
CA ALA A 84 -14.70 4.24 4.48
C ALA A 84 -13.42 3.54 4.93
N ILE A 85 -12.71 2.95 3.97
CA ILE A 85 -11.36 2.38 4.13
C ILE A 85 -10.40 3.21 3.28
N ILE A 86 -9.24 3.56 3.86
CA ILE A 86 -8.16 4.24 3.14
C ILE A 86 -6.96 3.31 3.13
N LEU A 87 -6.50 2.97 1.94
CA LEU A 87 -5.46 2.00 1.66
C LEU A 87 -4.17 2.70 1.25
N ASP A 88 -3.03 2.13 1.62
CA ASP A 88 -1.79 2.42 0.90
C ASP A 88 -1.75 1.67 -0.44
N PHE A 89 -0.78 2.03 -1.29
CA PHE A 89 -0.61 1.46 -2.63
C PHE A 89 -0.32 -0.05 -2.65
N PHE A 90 0.24 -0.62 -1.58
CA PHE A 90 0.53 -2.05 -1.50
C PHE A 90 -0.67 -2.88 -1.02
N CYS A 91 -1.68 -2.23 -0.44
CA CYS A 91 -2.86 -2.88 0.11
C CYS A 91 -4.03 -3.00 -0.88
N THR A 92 -3.79 -2.98 -2.19
CA THR A 92 -4.87 -3.04 -3.20
C THR A 92 -5.70 -4.32 -3.13
N ASP A 93 -5.12 -5.44 -2.67
CA ASP A 93 -5.86 -6.70 -2.47
C ASP A 93 -6.97 -6.60 -1.40
N VAL A 94 -6.95 -5.55 -0.56
CA VAL A 94 -8.02 -5.27 0.41
C VAL A 94 -9.28 -4.75 -0.28
N LEU A 95 -9.19 -4.23 -1.52
CA LEU A 95 -10.33 -3.72 -2.26
C LEU A 95 -11.42 -4.79 -2.44
N ASP A 96 -11.05 -6.05 -2.64
CA ASP A 96 -12.01 -7.15 -2.76
C ASP A 96 -12.82 -7.36 -1.48
N VAL A 97 -12.16 -7.31 -0.32
CA VAL A 97 -12.82 -7.38 1.00
C VAL A 97 -13.74 -6.18 1.22
N ALA A 98 -13.28 -4.97 0.86
CA ALA A 98 -14.09 -3.76 0.99
C ALA A 98 -15.33 -3.81 0.08
N ASN A 99 -15.19 -4.33 -1.13
CA ASN A 99 -16.27 -4.51 -2.09
C ASN A 99 -17.31 -5.53 -1.62
N GLU A 100 -16.87 -6.65 -1.05
CA GLU A 100 -17.76 -7.66 -0.44
C GLU A 100 -18.63 -7.05 0.66
N LEU A 101 -18.03 -6.22 1.52
CA LEU A 101 -18.71 -5.51 2.60
C LEU A 101 -19.45 -4.24 2.15
N ARG A 102 -19.34 -3.87 0.86
CA ARG A 102 -19.89 -2.63 0.28
C ARG A 102 -19.44 -1.36 1.00
N ILE A 103 -18.18 -1.33 1.42
CA ILE A 103 -17.56 -0.21 2.10
C ILE A 103 -16.83 0.66 1.07
N PRO A 104 -17.07 1.98 1.02
CA PRO A 104 -16.30 2.89 0.18
C PRO A 104 -14.80 2.78 0.49
N SER A 105 -13.98 2.55 -0.53
CA SER A 105 -12.53 2.39 -0.40
C SER A 105 -11.79 3.40 -1.27
N TYR A 106 -10.67 3.90 -0.73
CA TYR A 106 -9.84 4.92 -1.37
C TYR A 106 -8.37 4.56 -1.23
N ILE A 107 -7.56 4.89 -2.23
CA ILE A 107 -6.11 4.73 -2.17
C ILE A 107 -5.48 6.08 -1.84
N PHE A 108 -4.73 6.14 -0.75
CA PHE A 108 -3.84 7.26 -0.46
C PHE A 108 -2.46 6.98 -1.08
N TYR A 109 -2.27 7.48 -2.31
CA TYR A 109 -1.01 7.33 -3.01
C TYR A 109 0.05 8.27 -2.45
N THR A 110 1.04 7.73 -1.74
CA THR A 110 2.07 8.51 -1.01
C THR A 110 3.26 8.91 -1.89
N SER A 111 3.04 9.09 -3.19
CA SER A 111 4.05 9.56 -4.15
C SER A 111 3.43 10.60 -5.08
N SER A 112 4.20 11.10 -6.05
CA SER A 112 3.78 12.19 -6.94
C SER A 112 2.71 11.75 -7.94
N ALA A 113 1.94 12.71 -8.46
CA ALA A 113 1.02 12.46 -9.57
C ALA A 113 1.75 11.94 -10.83
N TYR A 114 3.01 12.34 -11.01
CA TYR A 114 3.89 11.82 -12.04
C TYR A 114 4.14 10.32 -11.86
N GLY A 115 4.56 9.88 -10.67
CA GLY A 115 4.73 8.46 -10.34
C GLY A 115 3.43 7.67 -10.51
N LEU A 116 2.29 8.24 -10.11
CA LEU A 116 0.99 7.63 -10.32
C LEU A 116 0.67 7.44 -11.81
N SER A 117 0.94 8.46 -12.64
CA SER A 117 0.69 8.39 -14.09
C SER A 117 1.52 7.30 -14.77
N ILE A 118 2.79 7.16 -14.36
CA ILE A 118 3.68 6.08 -14.81
C ILE A 118 3.11 4.73 -14.39
N GLY A 119 2.77 4.58 -13.10
CA GLY A 119 2.25 3.32 -12.57
C GLY A 119 0.95 2.86 -13.23
N LEU A 120 0.03 3.80 -13.53
CA LEU A 120 -1.22 3.48 -14.21
C LEU A 120 -1.03 3.07 -15.68
N TYR A 121 -0.04 3.66 -16.36
CA TYR A 121 0.26 3.33 -17.76
C TYR A 121 1.19 2.13 -17.91
N PHE A 122 1.91 1.76 -16.85
CA PHE A 122 2.93 0.72 -16.90
C PHE A 122 2.41 -0.64 -17.40
N PRO A 123 1.21 -1.14 -17.04
CA PRO A 123 0.70 -2.41 -17.57
C PRO A 123 0.59 -2.40 -19.10
N PHE A 124 0.14 -1.28 -19.67
CA PHE A 124 0.09 -1.11 -21.12
C PHE A 124 1.51 -1.09 -21.70
N PHE A 125 2.40 -0.26 -21.17
CA PHE A 125 3.80 -0.21 -21.61
C PHE A 125 4.45 -1.61 -21.57
N HIS A 126 4.31 -2.33 -20.46
CA HIS A 126 4.83 -3.68 -20.26
C HIS A 126 4.29 -4.69 -21.29
N SER A 127 3.07 -4.50 -21.80
CA SER A 127 2.50 -5.34 -22.86
C SER A 127 3.07 -5.05 -24.26
N THR A 128 3.68 -3.88 -24.47
CA THR A 128 4.20 -3.43 -25.78
C THR A 128 5.69 -3.75 -25.98
N THR A 129 6.39 -4.21 -24.95
CA THR A 129 7.82 -4.52 -25.00
C THR A 129 8.09 -5.89 -24.42
N THR A 130 9.10 -6.58 -24.93
CA THR A 130 9.65 -7.81 -24.33
C THR A 130 10.97 -7.58 -23.61
N ALA A 131 11.52 -6.37 -23.66
CA ALA A 131 12.78 -6.02 -23.01
C ALA A 131 12.58 -5.69 -21.52
N SER A 132 13.56 -6.04 -20.69
CA SER A 132 13.67 -5.53 -19.32
C SER A 132 14.20 -4.10 -19.35
N LEU A 133 13.70 -3.22 -18.48
CA LEU A 133 14.11 -1.81 -18.45
C LEU A 133 15.59 -1.65 -18.10
N LYS A 134 16.15 -2.60 -17.32
CA LYS A 134 17.58 -2.67 -17.00
C LYS A 134 18.47 -2.79 -18.26
N ASP A 135 17.93 -3.31 -19.35
CA ASP A 135 18.65 -3.50 -20.63
C ASP A 135 18.42 -2.33 -21.61
N MET A 136 17.56 -1.36 -21.25
CA MET A 136 17.17 -0.22 -22.08
C MET A 136 17.98 1.03 -21.72
N GLU A 137 19.31 0.90 -21.72
CA GLU A 137 20.24 1.98 -21.34
C GLU A 137 19.98 3.27 -22.11
N GLU A 138 19.87 4.40 -21.40
CA GLU A 138 19.65 5.75 -21.94
C GLU A 138 18.39 5.94 -22.80
N ILE A 139 17.46 4.97 -22.85
CA ILE A 139 16.21 5.12 -23.60
C ILE A 139 15.20 5.95 -22.79
N PRO A 140 14.78 7.14 -23.29
CA PRO A 140 13.74 7.92 -22.64
C PRO A 140 12.37 7.26 -22.87
N LEU A 141 11.77 6.74 -21.81
CA LEU A 141 10.42 6.20 -21.79
C LEU A 141 9.41 7.35 -21.83
N GLN A 142 8.43 7.24 -22.73
CA GLN A 142 7.36 8.23 -22.90
C GLN A 142 6.07 7.73 -22.27
N PHE A 143 5.48 8.55 -21.41
CA PHE A 143 4.21 8.28 -20.73
C PHE A 143 3.21 9.37 -21.10
N PRO A 144 1.95 9.05 -21.46
CA PRO A 144 0.97 10.05 -21.85
C PRO A 144 0.78 11.14 -20.80
N GLY A 145 0.99 12.41 -21.18
CA GLY A 145 0.80 13.56 -20.29
C GLY A 145 1.88 13.76 -19.23
N ALA A 146 2.98 13.01 -19.30
CA ALA A 146 4.10 13.09 -18.35
C ALA A 146 5.42 13.37 -19.09
N SER A 147 6.38 13.95 -18.39
CA SER A 147 7.77 14.06 -18.89
C SER A 147 8.37 12.68 -19.12
N SER A 148 9.38 12.59 -19.99
CA SER A 148 10.10 11.33 -20.19
C SER A 148 10.94 10.96 -18.97
N ILE A 149 11.09 9.67 -18.72
CA ILE A 149 11.97 9.10 -17.70
C ILE A 149 12.96 8.14 -18.35
N VAL A 150 14.22 8.16 -17.90
CA VAL A 150 15.20 7.16 -18.36
C VAL A 150 14.80 5.81 -17.78
N ALA A 151 14.89 4.75 -18.57
CA ALA A 151 14.47 3.40 -18.15
C ALA A 151 15.10 2.96 -16.81
N LEU A 152 16.37 3.30 -16.58
CA LEU A 152 17.11 2.99 -15.35
C LEU A 152 16.69 3.83 -14.13
N ASP A 153 15.99 4.95 -14.32
CA ASP A 153 15.46 5.77 -13.23
C ASP A 153 14.10 5.26 -12.72
N MET A 154 13.57 4.20 -13.32
CA MET A 154 12.33 3.55 -12.89
C MET A 154 12.53 2.82 -11.55
N PRO A 155 11.46 2.62 -10.75
CA PRO A 155 11.57 1.86 -9.51
C PRO A 155 12.23 0.50 -9.73
N GLU A 156 13.16 0.13 -8.83
CA GLU A 156 13.93 -1.12 -8.91
C GLU A 156 13.08 -2.37 -9.22
N PRO A 157 11.90 -2.59 -8.59
CA PRO A 157 11.06 -3.75 -8.90
C PRO A 157 10.48 -3.77 -10.32
N MET A 158 10.62 -2.68 -11.09
CA MET A 158 10.15 -2.57 -12.47
C MET A 158 11.31 -2.73 -13.48
N LEU A 159 12.55 -2.79 -13.00
CA LEU A 159 13.74 -2.86 -13.85
C LEU A 159 13.91 -4.21 -14.51
N ASP A 160 13.66 -5.28 -13.74
CA ASP A 160 13.56 -6.63 -14.26
C ASP A 160 12.13 -6.94 -14.68
N ARG A 161 12.00 -7.62 -15.82
CA ARG A 161 10.69 -7.98 -16.38
C ARG A 161 10.15 -9.26 -15.75
N ASP A 162 11.05 -10.19 -15.44
CA ASP A 162 10.75 -11.52 -14.91
C ASP A 162 10.81 -11.52 -13.36
#